data_AF-A0A7H9ARS8-F1
#
_entry.id   AF-A0A7H9ARS8-F1
#
_cell.length_a   1.000
_cell.length_b   1.000
_cell.length_c   1.000
_cell.angle_alpha   90.00
_cell.angle_beta   90.00
_cell.angle_gamma   90.00
#
_symmetry.space_group_name_H-M   'P 1'
#
loop_
_entity.id
_entity.type
_entity.pdbx_description
1 polymer ?
#
loop_
_entity_poly.entity_id
_entity_poly.type
_entity_poly.pdbx_seq_one_letter_code
_entity_poly.pdbx_strand_id
1 'polypeptide(L)'
;MKKFFNHFMYSSLLILALVFTSCQEEFEQLPDGNEKEVIRASSTTAVLIEKTSSKDGSFDNIVDGASCFAVNFPYTVEIEGIQITIDSLDDLHTIEEIFDEFDGDDDILEIIFPITITLADFTEIVINGKEDLRRLAAECVEGGDDDDIECVDFVYPISFFTFNTSFEQTGTVTINSDMELRKFFVGMEDDDLISIDFPVTLKLYDGTEVVVNTNAELANTIETTKEACDEDDDNDYNDDDFKEKRFDEYLKECPWFVRIAERNDMDRTPQYENYKFTFLDEEKVEVKDREGNILNGEWEFEIDDNGAILSMEFETLVDFNLEWRVYEIDERRIKLFNGESNRIIMKQICGNDQVPCDEAFIADVLSNCVWSIGDGDPESFLNNLTVDFSDRNIHVRNPNGEVVDEGNWSVSGTTLSFNDLSMELANYIGQWDVVECGEQRFKLKRDNEEYLIIEKICE
;
A
#
# COMPACT_ATOMS: atom_id res chain seq x y z
N MET A 1 65.54 10.33 23.12
CA MET A 1 64.35 11.07 22.64
C MET A 1 64.37 11.36 21.13
N LYS A 2 65.47 11.83 20.51
CA LYS A 2 65.49 12.12 19.05
C LYS A 2 65.25 10.92 18.10
N LYS A 3 65.70 9.70 18.46
CA LYS A 3 65.49 8.51 17.61
C LYS A 3 64.04 7.99 17.62
N PHE A 4 63.36 8.12 18.77
CA PHE A 4 61.95 7.74 18.91
C PHE A 4 61.01 8.68 18.16
N PHE A 5 61.32 9.98 18.14
CA PHE A 5 60.51 10.96 17.40
C PHE A 5 60.54 10.71 15.88
N ASN A 6 61.70 10.34 15.33
CA ASN A 6 61.78 9.98 13.92
C ASN A 6 60.98 8.71 13.59
N HIS A 7 61.01 7.68 14.44
CA HIS A 7 60.25 6.45 14.20
C HIS A 7 58.73 6.68 14.31
N PHE A 8 58.30 7.54 15.24
CA PHE A 8 56.89 7.94 15.36
C PHE A 8 56.43 8.73 14.12
N MET A 9 57.29 9.61 13.60
CA MET A 9 57.00 10.38 12.38
C MET A 9 56.91 9.49 11.13
N TYR A 10 57.79 8.49 10.99
CA TYR A 10 57.72 7.54 9.87
C TYR A 10 56.53 6.58 9.98
N SER A 11 56.17 6.15 11.20
CA SER A 11 54.99 5.29 11.43
C SER A 11 53.69 6.05 11.18
N SER A 12 53.62 7.33 11.54
CA SER A 12 52.49 8.21 11.24
C SER A 12 52.35 8.47 9.75
N LEU A 13 53.46 8.60 9.00
CA LEU A 13 53.43 8.75 7.55
C LEU A 13 52.96 7.46 6.83
N LEU A 14 53.32 6.30 7.36
CA LEU A 14 52.92 5.00 6.81
C LEU A 14 51.43 4.71 7.05
N ILE A 15 50.91 5.08 8.24
CA ILE A 15 49.48 4.97 8.55
C ILE A 15 48.69 5.94 7.67
N LEU A 16 49.16 7.18 7.47
CA LEU A 16 48.50 8.15 6.59
C LEU A 16 48.49 7.68 5.12
N ALA A 17 49.52 6.95 4.67
CA ALA A 17 49.57 6.37 3.33
C ALA A 17 48.63 5.16 3.14
N LEU A 18 48.28 4.45 4.21
CA LEU A 18 47.36 3.31 4.17
C LEU A 18 45.88 3.75 4.16
N VAL A 19 45.56 4.96 4.63
CA VAL A 19 44.19 5.51 4.59
C VAL A 19 43.78 5.97 3.18
N PHE A 20 44.74 6.18 2.26
CA PHE A 20 44.46 6.47 0.85
C PHE A 20 44.34 5.21 -0.03
N THR A 21 44.17 4.03 0.58
CA THR A 21 43.88 2.77 -0.13
C THR A 21 42.43 2.32 0.07
N SER A 22 41.53 3.24 0.43
CA SER A 22 40.09 3.02 0.27
C SER A 22 39.83 2.59 -1.17
N CYS A 23 39.14 1.47 -1.35
CA CYS A 23 38.77 0.91 -2.63
C CYS A 23 38.14 2.01 -3.48
N GLN A 24 38.90 2.57 -4.41
CA GLN A 24 38.29 3.19 -5.57
C GLN A 24 37.73 2.01 -6.34
N GLU A 25 36.41 1.94 -6.49
CA GLU A 25 35.81 1.06 -7.49
C GLU A 25 36.57 1.25 -8.79
N GLU A 26 36.90 0.13 -9.41
CA GLU A 26 37.76 0.06 -10.58
C GLU A 26 37.02 0.72 -11.75
N PHE A 27 37.09 2.06 -11.84
CA PHE A 27 36.68 2.78 -13.04
C PHE A 27 37.58 2.30 -14.18
N GLU A 28 37.01 1.50 -15.07
CA GLU A 28 37.68 1.00 -16.25
C GLU A 28 38.22 2.18 -17.07
N GLN A 29 39.55 2.24 -17.23
CA GLN A 29 40.14 3.16 -18.19
C GLN A 29 39.83 2.67 -19.60
N LEU A 30 38.84 3.31 -20.23
CA LEU A 30 38.48 3.08 -21.63
C LEU A 30 39.72 3.25 -22.54
N PRO A 31 39.82 2.46 -23.62
CA PRO A 31 40.92 2.59 -24.57
C PRO A 31 40.91 3.99 -25.20
N ASP A 32 42.00 4.70 -24.97
CA ASP A 32 42.30 6.03 -25.50
C ASP A 32 42.15 6.04 -27.04
N GLY A 33 41.05 6.59 -27.55
CA GLY A 33 40.93 6.94 -28.98
C GLY A 33 39.69 6.54 -29.78
N ASN A 34 38.53 6.20 -29.19
CA ASN A 34 37.27 6.10 -29.95
C ASN A 34 36.21 7.05 -29.38
N GLU A 35 35.59 7.87 -30.24
CA GLU A 35 34.43 8.74 -29.90
C GLU A 35 33.18 7.93 -29.49
N LYS A 36 33.24 6.60 -29.59
CA LYS A 36 32.17 5.66 -29.25
C LYS A 36 32.60 4.97 -27.96
N GLU A 37 31.90 5.23 -26.88
CA GLU A 37 32.20 4.71 -25.55
C GLU A 37 31.91 3.20 -25.48
N VAL A 38 32.83 2.40 -26.00
CA VAL A 38 32.67 0.94 -26.08
C VAL A 38 32.91 0.30 -24.71
N ILE A 39 31.95 -0.51 -24.26
CA ILE A 39 32.01 -1.35 -23.06
C ILE A 39 31.92 -2.83 -23.44
N ARG A 40 32.36 -3.70 -22.53
CA ARG A 40 32.11 -5.15 -22.64
C ARG A 40 30.72 -5.49 -22.12
N ALA A 41 30.13 -6.56 -22.66
CA ALA A 41 28.89 -7.12 -22.15
C ALA A 41 29.00 -7.54 -20.67
N SER A 42 30.20 -7.93 -20.20
CA SER A 42 30.46 -8.26 -18.79
C SER A 42 30.95 -7.07 -17.92
N SER A 43 30.85 -5.83 -18.40
CA SER A 43 31.32 -4.65 -17.65
C SER A 43 30.39 -4.31 -16.49
N THR A 44 30.86 -3.58 -15.48
CA THR A 44 30.02 -3.14 -14.35
C THR A 44 28.85 -2.28 -14.82
N THR A 45 29.06 -1.39 -15.80
CA THR A 45 27.98 -0.61 -16.42
C THR A 45 26.95 -1.51 -17.12
N ALA A 46 27.38 -2.58 -17.80
CA ALA A 46 26.45 -3.53 -18.41
C ALA A 46 25.63 -4.29 -17.36
N VAL A 47 26.23 -4.68 -16.23
CA VAL A 47 25.53 -5.30 -15.10
C VAL A 47 24.49 -4.32 -14.52
N LEU A 48 24.82 -3.04 -14.35
CA LEU A 48 23.84 -2.05 -13.90
C LEU A 48 22.67 -1.90 -14.87
N ILE A 49 22.95 -1.84 -16.18
CA ILE A 49 21.90 -1.80 -17.20
C ILE A 49 21.02 -3.06 -17.14
N GLU A 50 21.62 -4.22 -16.93
CA GLU A 50 20.94 -5.49 -16.78
C GLU A 50 20.00 -5.48 -15.57
N LYS A 51 20.49 -5.08 -14.38
CA LYS A 51 19.72 -5.01 -13.13
C LYS A 51 18.57 -3.99 -13.20
N THR A 52 18.83 -2.81 -13.76
CA THR A 52 17.81 -1.77 -14.03
C THR A 52 16.75 -2.18 -15.05
N SER A 53 16.96 -3.30 -15.76
CA SER A 53 16.00 -3.83 -16.73
C SER A 53 15.38 -5.15 -16.27
N SER A 54 15.56 -5.53 -15.00
CA SER A 54 14.89 -6.70 -14.42
C SER A 54 13.38 -6.51 -14.40
N LYS A 55 12.66 -7.63 -14.38
CA LYS A 55 11.21 -7.62 -14.18
C LYS A 55 10.93 -7.67 -12.68
N ASP A 56 10.56 -6.53 -12.13
CA ASP A 56 9.96 -6.38 -10.81
C ASP A 56 8.70 -7.28 -10.69
N GLY A 57 8.67 -8.06 -9.61
CA GLY A 57 7.58 -8.96 -9.23
C GLY A 57 6.83 -8.55 -7.96
N SER A 58 7.24 -7.50 -7.26
CA SER A 58 6.67 -7.07 -5.96
C SER A 58 5.17 -6.75 -6.03
N PHE A 59 4.70 -6.24 -7.17
CA PHE A 59 3.34 -5.71 -7.32
C PHE A 59 2.21 -6.72 -7.03
N ASP A 60 2.46 -8.04 -7.04
CA ASP A 60 1.47 -9.06 -6.71
C ASP A 60 1.86 -9.95 -5.52
N ASN A 61 2.73 -9.45 -4.63
CA ASN A 61 3.09 -10.07 -3.35
C ASN A 61 1.87 -10.50 -2.51
N ILE A 62 0.76 -9.73 -2.57
CA ILE A 62 -0.51 -10.07 -1.90
C ILE A 62 -1.08 -11.44 -2.32
N VAL A 63 -0.71 -11.93 -3.51
CA VAL A 63 -1.20 -13.19 -4.07
C VAL A 63 -0.21 -14.33 -3.91
N ASP A 64 1.04 -14.14 -4.33
CA ASP A 64 2.02 -15.24 -4.42
C ASP A 64 3.07 -15.24 -3.30
N GLY A 65 3.22 -14.10 -2.64
CA GLY A 65 4.12 -13.85 -1.55
C GLY A 65 5.59 -13.96 -1.92
N ALA A 66 6.01 -13.33 -3.02
CA ALA A 66 7.39 -13.33 -3.49
C ALA A 66 7.70 -12.13 -4.38
N SER A 67 8.66 -11.28 -3.99
CA SER A 67 9.04 -10.09 -4.76
C SER A 67 9.75 -10.40 -6.08
N CYS A 68 10.44 -11.55 -6.16
CA CYS A 68 11.38 -11.82 -7.26
C CYS A 68 10.77 -12.39 -8.55
N PHE A 69 9.45 -12.55 -8.62
CA PHE A 69 8.72 -12.94 -9.82
C PHE A 69 7.27 -12.47 -9.77
N ALA A 70 6.63 -12.38 -10.95
CA ALA A 70 5.26 -11.91 -11.06
C ALA A 70 4.31 -12.99 -11.60
N VAL A 71 3.06 -13.06 -11.12
CA VAL A 71 2.02 -13.89 -11.74
C VAL A 71 1.43 -13.21 -12.98
N ASN A 72 1.42 -13.93 -14.10
CA ASN A 72 0.87 -13.43 -15.34
C ASN A 72 -0.66 -13.47 -15.32
N PHE A 73 -1.28 -12.31 -15.55
CA PHE A 73 -2.72 -12.22 -15.78
C PHE A 73 -3.17 -12.99 -17.04
N PRO A 74 -4.39 -13.54 -17.06
CA PRO A 74 -5.32 -13.64 -15.94
C PRO A 74 -5.10 -14.93 -15.12
N TYR A 75 -5.44 -14.88 -13.83
CA TYR A 75 -5.52 -16.05 -12.94
C TYR A 75 -6.75 -15.96 -12.03
N THR A 76 -6.99 -17.00 -11.23
CA THR A 76 -8.14 -17.06 -10.33
C THR A 76 -7.68 -17.41 -8.93
N VAL A 77 -8.19 -16.67 -7.96
CA VAL A 77 -7.97 -16.90 -6.52
C VAL A 77 -9.30 -17.24 -5.85
N GLU A 78 -9.21 -17.94 -4.73
CA GLU A 78 -10.35 -18.25 -3.86
C GLU A 78 -10.08 -17.64 -2.47
N ILE A 79 -10.95 -16.73 -2.04
CA ILE A 79 -10.92 -16.07 -0.73
C ILE A 79 -12.22 -16.42 -0.03
N GLU A 80 -12.13 -17.06 1.14
CA GLU A 80 -13.30 -17.55 1.92
C GLU A 80 -14.33 -18.39 1.14
N GLY A 81 -13.90 -19.06 0.06
CA GLY A 81 -14.76 -19.86 -0.83
C GLY A 81 -15.45 -19.08 -1.96
N ILE A 82 -15.14 -17.79 -2.11
CA ILE A 82 -15.53 -16.97 -3.26
C ILE A 82 -14.39 -16.96 -4.27
N GLN A 83 -14.68 -17.27 -5.53
CA GLN A 83 -13.69 -17.25 -6.61
C GLN A 83 -13.68 -15.89 -7.31
N ILE A 84 -12.50 -15.29 -7.36
CA ILE A 84 -12.24 -13.98 -7.97
C ILE A 84 -11.26 -14.18 -9.11
N THR A 85 -11.56 -13.62 -10.27
CA THR A 85 -10.63 -13.61 -11.41
C THR A 85 -9.85 -12.31 -11.38
N ILE A 86 -8.53 -12.42 -11.38
CA ILE A 86 -7.60 -11.30 -11.43
C ILE A 86 -7.10 -11.21 -12.86
N ASP A 87 -7.51 -10.17 -13.60
CA ASP A 87 -7.11 -9.94 -14.98
C ASP A 87 -6.38 -8.61 -15.21
N SER A 88 -6.25 -7.81 -14.16
CA SER A 88 -5.57 -6.52 -14.13
C SER A 88 -4.96 -6.21 -12.76
N LEU A 89 -4.09 -5.19 -12.72
CA LEU A 89 -3.56 -4.64 -11.47
C LEU A 89 -4.69 -4.09 -10.58
N ASP A 90 -5.71 -3.48 -11.18
CA ASP A 90 -6.86 -2.91 -10.45
C ASP A 90 -7.61 -3.99 -9.64
N ASP A 91 -7.59 -5.25 -10.09
CA ASP A 91 -8.23 -6.37 -9.38
C ASP A 91 -7.46 -6.78 -8.12
N LEU A 92 -6.17 -6.43 -7.98
CA LEU A 92 -5.38 -6.70 -6.77
C LEU A 92 -5.86 -5.85 -5.60
N HIS A 93 -6.27 -4.60 -5.85
CA HIS A 93 -6.90 -3.75 -4.82
C HIS A 93 -8.19 -4.36 -4.28
N THR A 94 -8.91 -5.16 -5.09
CA THR A 94 -10.10 -5.86 -4.59
C THR A 94 -9.74 -6.94 -3.56
N ILE A 95 -8.57 -7.58 -3.70
CA ILE A 95 -8.08 -8.57 -2.71
C ILE A 95 -7.74 -7.86 -1.42
N GLU A 96 -7.01 -6.76 -1.53
CA GLU A 96 -6.64 -5.89 -0.42
C GLU A 96 -7.89 -5.42 0.33
N GLU A 97 -8.87 -4.81 -0.35
CA GLU A 97 -10.13 -4.36 0.25
C GLU A 97 -10.88 -5.44 1.03
N ILE A 98 -10.81 -6.70 0.56
CA ILE A 98 -11.45 -7.85 1.23
C ILE A 98 -10.71 -8.21 2.51
N PHE A 99 -9.38 -8.32 2.47
CA PHE A 99 -8.58 -8.59 3.67
C PHE A 99 -8.74 -7.47 4.70
N ASP A 100 -8.96 -6.26 4.20
CA ASP A 100 -9.11 -5.06 5.01
C ASP A 100 -10.53 -4.84 5.57
N GLU A 101 -11.47 -5.76 5.33
CA GLU A 101 -12.85 -5.64 5.80
C GLU A 101 -12.96 -5.91 7.32
N PHE A 102 -12.19 -6.87 7.85
CA PHE A 102 -12.30 -7.30 9.25
C PHE A 102 -10.93 -7.33 9.95
N ASP A 103 -10.70 -6.43 10.91
CA ASP A 103 -9.45 -6.48 11.68
C ASP A 103 -9.36 -7.76 12.55
N GLY A 104 -8.42 -8.65 12.21
CA GLY A 104 -8.04 -9.81 13.03
C GLY A 104 -8.65 -11.16 12.63
N ASP A 105 -9.17 -11.28 11.41
CA ASP A 105 -9.39 -12.56 10.76
C ASP A 105 -8.08 -13.16 10.23
N ASP A 106 -8.16 -14.43 9.80
CA ASP A 106 -7.06 -15.09 9.11
C ASP A 106 -7.34 -14.97 7.61
N ASP A 107 -6.70 -14.01 6.95
CA ASP A 107 -6.78 -13.86 5.50
C ASP A 107 -6.20 -15.07 4.77
N ILE A 108 -7.07 -15.89 4.19
CA ILE A 108 -6.66 -17.08 3.45
C ILE A 108 -7.05 -16.93 1.98
N LEU A 109 -6.03 -16.70 1.17
CA LEU A 109 -6.10 -16.77 -0.29
C LEU A 109 -5.55 -18.11 -0.81
N GLU A 110 -6.33 -18.74 -1.70
CA GLU A 110 -5.92 -19.93 -2.43
C GLU A 110 -5.91 -19.70 -3.95
N ILE A 111 -4.73 -19.80 -4.56
CA ILE A 111 -4.58 -19.72 -6.01
C ILE A 111 -5.12 -20.99 -6.68
N ILE A 112 -5.93 -20.84 -7.73
CA ILE A 112 -6.39 -21.93 -8.59
C ILE A 112 -5.35 -22.19 -9.69
N PHE A 113 -4.61 -23.28 -9.53
CA PHE A 113 -3.59 -23.72 -10.48
C PHE A 113 -4.18 -24.42 -11.72
N PRO A 114 -3.47 -24.41 -12.88
CA PRO A 114 -2.12 -23.84 -13.08
C PRO A 114 -2.13 -22.33 -13.31
N ILE A 115 -1.03 -21.67 -12.93
CA ILE A 115 -0.72 -20.27 -13.24
C ILE A 115 0.57 -20.18 -14.05
N THR A 116 0.80 -19.06 -14.71
CA THR A 116 2.09 -18.73 -15.34
C THR A 116 2.72 -17.59 -14.55
N ILE A 117 4.00 -17.68 -14.28
CA ILE A 117 4.77 -16.58 -13.67
C ILE A 117 5.85 -16.12 -14.64
N THR A 118 6.33 -14.89 -14.46
CA THR A 118 7.49 -14.33 -15.16
C THR A 118 8.57 -14.00 -14.13
N LEU A 119 9.76 -14.55 -14.32
CA LEU A 119 10.92 -14.23 -13.47
C LEU A 119 11.54 -12.88 -13.85
N ALA A 120 12.44 -12.36 -13.01
CA ALA A 120 13.24 -11.14 -13.26
C ALA A 120 13.94 -11.11 -14.64
N ASP A 121 14.31 -12.26 -15.21
CA ASP A 121 14.92 -12.37 -16.53
C ASP A 121 13.94 -12.47 -17.72
N PHE A 122 12.64 -12.26 -17.47
CA PHE A 122 11.52 -12.46 -18.39
C PHE A 122 11.30 -13.91 -18.85
N THR A 123 11.87 -14.90 -18.14
CA THR A 123 11.54 -16.31 -18.37
C THR A 123 10.16 -16.61 -17.80
N GLU A 124 9.28 -17.16 -18.64
CA GLU A 124 7.95 -17.61 -18.22
C GLU A 124 7.98 -19.08 -17.77
N ILE A 125 7.38 -19.36 -16.61
CA ILE A 125 7.29 -20.71 -16.04
C ILE A 125 5.82 -21.01 -15.70
N VAL A 126 5.35 -22.21 -16.06
CA VAL A 126 4.03 -22.70 -15.65
C VAL A 126 4.14 -23.42 -14.31
N ILE A 127 3.46 -22.89 -13.30
CA ILE A 127 3.35 -23.47 -11.97
C ILE A 127 2.08 -24.29 -11.88
N ASN A 128 2.20 -25.56 -11.49
CA ASN A 128 1.09 -26.52 -11.50
C ASN A 128 0.46 -26.73 -10.12
N GLY A 129 1.01 -26.15 -9.06
CA GLY A 129 0.50 -26.30 -7.71
C GLY A 129 1.23 -25.46 -6.67
N LYS A 130 0.57 -25.27 -5.51
CA LYS A 130 1.02 -24.44 -4.39
C LYS A 130 2.43 -24.79 -3.88
N GLU A 131 2.79 -26.07 -3.85
CA GLU A 131 4.10 -26.52 -3.37
C GLU A 131 5.24 -26.20 -4.36
N ASP A 132 4.94 -26.06 -5.65
CA ASP A 132 5.92 -25.61 -6.63
C ASP A 132 6.14 -24.10 -6.52
N LEU A 133 5.06 -23.33 -6.34
CA LEU A 133 5.12 -21.88 -6.09
C LEU A 133 5.93 -21.58 -4.82
N ARG A 134 5.57 -22.19 -3.69
CA ARG A 134 6.25 -22.00 -2.39
C ARG A 134 7.74 -22.32 -2.44
N ARG A 135 8.13 -23.34 -3.21
CA ARG A 135 9.54 -23.69 -3.35
C ARG A 135 10.31 -22.60 -4.09
N LEU A 136 9.68 -22.00 -5.09
CA LEU A 136 10.27 -20.91 -5.85
C LEU A 136 10.29 -19.61 -5.05
N ALA A 137 9.19 -19.25 -4.38
CA ALA A 137 9.13 -18.11 -3.45
C ALA A 137 10.22 -18.19 -2.38
N ALA A 138 10.50 -19.38 -1.84
CA ALA A 138 11.57 -19.57 -0.86
C ALA A 138 13.00 -19.38 -1.42
N GLU A 139 13.17 -19.18 -2.72
CA GLU A 139 14.44 -18.83 -3.36
C GLU A 139 14.61 -17.30 -3.51
N CYS A 140 13.54 -16.51 -3.33
CA CYS A 140 13.61 -15.05 -3.34
C CYS A 140 14.34 -14.52 -2.09
N VAL A 141 14.97 -13.36 -2.26
CA VAL A 141 15.64 -12.62 -1.18
C VAL A 141 14.73 -11.50 -0.75
N GLU A 142 13.96 -11.74 0.30
CA GLU A 142 13.02 -10.75 0.83
C GLU A 142 13.73 -9.74 1.74
N GLY A 143 13.46 -8.44 1.58
CA GLY A 143 13.89 -7.37 2.49
C GLY A 143 15.04 -6.47 2.02
N GLY A 144 15.09 -6.12 0.72
CA GLY A 144 15.88 -4.98 0.21
C GLY A 144 17.31 -5.27 -0.23
N ASP A 145 17.70 -6.55 -0.30
CA ASP A 145 19.06 -6.99 -0.60
C ASP A 145 19.10 -7.82 -1.90
N ASP A 146 18.13 -7.61 -2.78
CA ASP A 146 17.98 -8.35 -4.02
C ASP A 146 18.87 -7.78 -5.15
N ASP A 147 18.77 -8.37 -6.35
CA ASP A 147 19.66 -8.02 -7.46
C ASP A 147 19.07 -6.97 -8.43
N ASP A 148 17.81 -6.58 -8.29
CA ASP A 148 17.09 -5.61 -9.13
C ASP A 148 17.56 -4.19 -8.88
N ILE A 149 17.15 -3.26 -9.75
CA ILE A 149 17.24 -1.83 -9.47
C ILE A 149 15.94 -1.21 -9.97
N GLU A 150 15.08 -0.76 -9.07
CA GLU A 150 13.71 -0.35 -9.40
C GLU A 150 13.53 1.17 -9.34
N CYS A 151 14.37 1.85 -8.55
CA CYS A 151 14.27 3.30 -8.35
C CYS A 151 14.60 4.15 -9.59
N VAL A 152 14.95 3.52 -10.72
CA VAL A 152 15.25 4.18 -11.98
C VAL A 152 14.88 3.29 -13.17
N ASP A 153 14.21 3.87 -14.17
CA ASP A 153 13.79 3.21 -15.39
C ASP A 153 14.50 3.75 -16.63
N PHE A 154 14.64 2.92 -17.65
CA PHE A 154 15.01 3.37 -18.99
C PHE A 154 13.82 3.94 -19.76
N VAL A 155 13.99 5.13 -20.36
CA VAL A 155 13.03 5.64 -21.33
C VAL A 155 13.38 5.12 -22.72
N TYR A 156 12.55 4.20 -23.22
CA TYR A 156 12.70 3.61 -24.54
C TYR A 156 12.18 4.53 -25.67
N PRO A 157 12.71 4.37 -26.91
CA PRO A 157 13.68 3.37 -27.35
C PRO A 157 15.15 3.78 -27.17
N ILE A 158 16.02 2.78 -26.97
CA ILE A 158 17.48 2.94 -26.84
C ILE A 158 18.18 2.22 -27.99
N SER A 159 19.21 2.83 -28.59
CA SER A 159 19.99 2.19 -29.65
C SER A 159 21.38 1.80 -29.18
N PHE A 160 21.82 0.61 -29.58
CA PHE A 160 23.14 0.07 -29.30
C PHE A 160 23.89 -0.19 -30.61
N PHE A 161 25.19 0.07 -30.60
CA PHE A 161 26.12 -0.33 -31.64
C PHE A 161 26.90 -1.56 -31.17
N THR A 162 26.97 -2.59 -32.01
CA THR A 162 27.77 -3.80 -31.74
C THR A 162 29.10 -3.72 -32.48
N PHE A 163 30.14 -4.36 -31.94
CA PHE A 163 31.49 -4.36 -32.49
C PHE A 163 32.10 -5.76 -32.54
N ASN A 164 33.09 -5.96 -33.40
CA ASN A 164 33.96 -7.14 -33.35
C ASN A 164 35.17 -6.89 -32.44
N THR A 165 35.98 -7.93 -32.20
CA THR A 165 37.21 -7.84 -31.38
C THR A 165 38.28 -6.89 -31.92
N SER A 166 38.12 -6.38 -33.14
CA SER A 166 38.99 -5.35 -33.76
C SER A 166 38.41 -3.94 -33.63
N PHE A 167 37.37 -3.73 -32.81
CA PHE A 167 36.65 -2.47 -32.60
C PHE A 167 35.99 -1.90 -33.88
N GLU A 168 35.69 -2.75 -34.85
CA GLU A 168 34.90 -2.35 -36.02
C GLU A 168 33.42 -2.59 -35.74
N GLN A 169 32.59 -1.57 -35.97
CA GLN A 169 31.15 -1.67 -35.77
C GLN A 169 30.56 -2.73 -36.72
N THR A 170 29.86 -3.71 -36.16
CA THR A 170 29.24 -4.81 -36.90
C THR A 170 27.74 -4.60 -37.14
N GLY A 171 27.08 -3.77 -36.32
CA GLY A 171 25.65 -3.50 -36.46
C GLY A 171 25.14 -2.37 -35.59
N THR A 172 23.82 -2.20 -35.65
CA THR A 172 23.02 -1.33 -34.76
C THR A 172 21.76 -2.10 -34.40
N VAL A 173 21.39 -2.06 -33.12
CA VAL A 173 20.18 -2.68 -32.57
C VAL A 173 19.39 -1.60 -31.84
N THR A 174 18.08 -1.55 -32.04
CA THR A 174 17.19 -0.63 -31.30
C THR A 174 16.29 -1.47 -30.41
N ILE A 175 16.29 -1.12 -29.12
CA ILE A 175 15.58 -1.79 -28.04
C ILE A 175 14.40 -0.91 -27.62
N ASN A 176 13.23 -1.51 -27.41
CA ASN A 176 11.97 -0.80 -27.15
C ASN A 176 11.33 -1.16 -25.80
N SER A 177 11.93 -2.06 -25.03
CA SER A 177 11.44 -2.49 -23.71
C SER A 177 12.54 -3.21 -22.92
N ASP A 178 12.38 -3.32 -21.60
CA ASP A 178 13.31 -4.05 -20.73
C ASP A 178 13.43 -5.52 -21.12
N MET A 179 12.34 -6.18 -21.51
CA MET A 179 12.39 -7.53 -22.04
C MET A 179 13.31 -7.66 -23.27
N GLU A 180 13.27 -6.68 -24.19
CA GLU A 180 14.16 -6.67 -25.35
C GLU A 180 15.61 -6.41 -24.93
N LEU A 181 15.83 -5.55 -23.92
CA LEU A 181 17.14 -5.24 -23.36
C LEU A 181 17.77 -6.46 -22.69
N ARG A 182 17.02 -7.13 -21.82
CA ARG A 182 17.42 -8.37 -21.13
C ARG A 182 17.81 -9.45 -22.13
N LYS A 183 16.97 -9.69 -23.14
CA LYS A 183 17.25 -10.66 -24.22
C LYS A 183 18.46 -10.29 -25.05
N PHE A 184 18.74 -9.00 -25.22
CA PHE A 184 19.92 -8.52 -25.93
C PHE A 184 21.21 -8.89 -25.19
N PHE A 185 21.28 -8.67 -23.88
CA PHE A 185 22.45 -9.04 -23.07
C PHE A 185 22.61 -10.56 -22.89
N VAL A 186 21.53 -11.31 -22.65
CA VAL A 186 21.57 -12.79 -22.57
C VAL A 186 22.09 -13.44 -23.87
N GLY A 187 21.91 -12.77 -25.01
CA GLY A 187 22.39 -13.23 -26.31
C GLY A 187 23.89 -13.01 -26.56
N MET A 188 24.62 -12.36 -25.65
CA MET A 188 26.03 -11.98 -25.80
C MET A 188 26.99 -12.89 -25.04
N GLU A 189 28.23 -12.96 -25.51
CA GLU A 189 29.36 -13.53 -24.77
C GLU A 189 30.04 -12.43 -23.91
N ASP A 190 30.69 -12.81 -22.80
CA ASP A 190 31.30 -11.86 -21.85
C ASP A 190 32.25 -10.83 -22.51
N ASP A 191 32.94 -11.21 -23.59
CA ASP A 191 33.90 -10.38 -24.32
C ASP A 191 33.32 -9.62 -25.51
N ASP A 192 32.01 -9.76 -25.77
CA ASP A 192 31.33 -8.96 -26.78
C ASP A 192 31.39 -7.46 -26.44
N LEU A 193 31.51 -6.65 -27.49
CA LEU A 193 31.74 -5.22 -27.38
C LEU A 193 30.53 -4.44 -27.90
N ILE A 194 30.02 -3.54 -27.08
CA ILE A 194 28.87 -2.70 -27.39
C ILE A 194 29.11 -1.23 -27.04
N SER A 195 28.35 -0.33 -27.66
CA SER A 195 28.30 1.09 -27.29
C SER A 195 26.86 1.54 -27.33
N ILE A 196 26.44 2.31 -26.35
CA ILE A 196 25.14 2.98 -26.36
C ILE A 196 25.20 4.16 -27.31
N ASP A 197 24.12 4.41 -28.05
CA ASP A 197 23.92 5.61 -28.85
C ASP A 197 23.37 6.72 -27.95
N PHE A 198 24.26 7.42 -27.26
CA PHE A 198 23.91 8.53 -26.38
C PHE A 198 23.38 9.75 -27.16
N PRO A 199 22.53 10.59 -26.54
CA PRO A 199 22.07 10.52 -25.15
C PRO A 199 20.97 9.48 -24.88
N VAL A 200 20.88 9.01 -23.63
CA VAL A 200 19.79 8.17 -23.12
C VAL A 200 19.07 8.91 -22.00
N THR A 201 17.76 8.73 -21.91
CA THR A 201 16.94 9.28 -20.83
C THR A 201 16.61 8.19 -19.83
N LEU A 202 16.81 8.50 -18.55
CA LEU A 202 16.38 7.71 -17.41
C LEU A 202 15.19 8.43 -16.76
N LYS A 203 14.26 7.67 -16.19
CA LYS A 203 13.17 8.20 -15.38
C LYS A 203 13.37 7.70 -13.95
N LEU A 204 13.48 8.61 -13.00
CA LEU A 204 13.63 8.26 -11.58
C LEU A 204 12.27 7.87 -10.98
N TYR A 205 12.29 7.23 -9.79
CA TYR A 205 11.08 6.86 -9.04
C TYR A 205 10.08 8.02 -8.86
N ASP A 206 10.57 9.26 -8.70
CA ASP A 206 9.73 10.45 -8.54
C ASP A 206 9.12 10.98 -9.85
N GLY A 207 9.36 10.28 -10.97
CA GLY A 207 8.92 10.64 -12.32
C GLY A 207 9.81 11.67 -13.03
N THR A 208 10.87 12.16 -12.40
CA THR A 208 11.82 13.09 -13.02
C THR A 208 12.64 12.39 -14.10
N GLU A 209 12.76 13.03 -15.26
CA GLU A 209 13.63 12.54 -16.34
C GLU A 209 15.04 13.14 -16.25
N VAL A 210 16.05 12.26 -16.31
CA VAL A 210 17.48 12.60 -16.34
C VAL A 210 18.09 12.15 -17.65
N VAL A 211 18.76 13.05 -18.36
CA VAL A 211 19.45 12.73 -19.62
C VAL A 211 20.94 12.52 -19.36
N VAL A 212 21.43 11.32 -19.69
CA VAL A 212 22.84 10.93 -19.58
C VAL A 212 23.49 10.85 -20.96
N ASN A 213 24.75 11.27 -21.06
CA ASN A 213 25.46 11.40 -22.34
C ASN A 213 26.66 10.47 -22.47
N THR A 214 27.02 9.77 -21.39
CA THR A 214 28.18 8.88 -21.33
C THR A 214 27.89 7.66 -20.44
N ASN A 215 28.63 6.57 -20.61
CA ASN A 215 28.57 5.39 -19.73
C ASN A 215 28.93 5.74 -18.28
N ALA A 216 29.84 6.70 -18.09
CA ALA A 216 30.22 7.16 -16.76
C ALA A 216 29.09 7.94 -16.08
N GLU A 217 28.39 8.81 -16.84
CA GLU A 217 27.18 9.48 -16.35
C GLU A 217 26.07 8.48 -16.06
N LEU A 218 25.82 7.53 -16.95
CA LEU A 218 24.82 6.47 -16.78
C LEU A 218 25.07 5.64 -15.51
N ALA A 219 26.27 5.06 -15.38
CA ALA A 219 26.63 4.25 -14.22
C ALA A 219 26.55 5.05 -12.92
N ASN A 220 27.09 6.28 -12.91
CA ASN A 220 27.02 7.13 -11.73
C ASN A 220 25.58 7.49 -11.37
N THR A 221 24.71 7.79 -12.35
CA THR A 221 23.31 8.10 -12.07
C THR A 221 22.63 6.90 -11.41
N ILE A 222 22.69 5.72 -12.01
CA ILE A 222 22.08 4.49 -11.46
C ILE A 222 22.61 4.20 -10.05
N GLU A 223 23.94 4.19 -9.84
CA GLU A 223 24.52 3.90 -8.52
C GLU A 223 24.10 4.89 -7.43
N THR A 224 23.87 6.15 -7.78
CA THR A 224 23.43 7.15 -6.80
C THR A 224 21.92 7.15 -6.56
N THR A 225 21.14 6.48 -7.41
CA THR A 225 19.67 6.48 -7.33
C THR A 225 19.08 5.13 -6.97
N LYS A 226 19.84 4.03 -7.05
CA LYS A 226 19.33 2.69 -6.77
C LYS A 226 18.79 2.53 -5.33
N GLU A 227 19.33 3.26 -4.35
CA GLU A 227 18.83 3.24 -2.95
C GLU A 227 17.95 4.46 -2.63
N ALA A 228 17.34 5.11 -3.65
CA ALA A 228 16.63 6.38 -3.45
C ALA A 228 15.12 6.25 -3.22
N CYS A 229 14.58 5.05 -3.36
CA CYS A 229 13.21 4.66 -3.11
C CYS A 229 13.20 3.36 -2.30
N ASP A 230 12.03 3.00 -1.78
CA ASP A 230 11.77 1.63 -1.34
C ASP A 230 11.57 0.77 -2.60
N GLU A 231 12.25 -0.37 -2.68
CA GLU A 231 12.18 -1.26 -3.85
C GLU A 231 11.09 -2.34 -3.66
N ASP A 232 10.27 -2.25 -2.59
CA ASP A 232 9.21 -3.22 -2.27
C ASP A 232 9.70 -4.69 -2.31
N ASP A 233 10.99 -4.88 -2.01
CA ASP A 233 11.73 -6.14 -2.04
C ASP A 233 11.29 -7.10 -0.93
N ASP A 234 10.37 -6.71 -0.07
CA ASP A 234 9.81 -7.59 0.95
C ASP A 234 8.40 -8.05 0.59
N ASN A 235 8.05 -9.22 1.11
CA ASN A 235 6.73 -9.79 0.99
C ASN A 235 5.75 -9.20 2.04
N ASP A 236 5.91 -7.94 2.43
CA ASP A 236 4.86 -7.24 3.17
C ASP A 236 3.95 -6.52 2.19
N TYR A 237 2.87 -7.19 1.79
CA TYR A 237 1.85 -6.58 0.92
C TYR A 237 1.09 -5.42 1.59
N ASN A 238 1.32 -5.15 2.88
CA ASN A 238 0.79 -3.97 3.58
C ASN A 238 1.79 -2.80 3.63
N ASP A 239 2.95 -2.92 2.97
CA ASP A 239 3.89 -1.80 2.84
C ASP A 239 3.39 -0.84 1.75
N ASP A 240 2.43 0.00 2.13
CA ASP A 240 2.03 1.13 1.29
C ASP A 240 3.19 2.12 1.17
N ASP A 241 3.94 1.99 0.08
CA ASP A 241 5.06 2.81 -0.38
C ASP A 241 5.10 4.24 0.23
N PHE A 242 5.87 4.41 1.32
CA PHE A 242 5.95 5.69 2.02
C PHE A 242 6.67 6.76 1.18
N LYS A 243 5.93 7.41 0.27
CA LYS A 243 6.40 8.60 -0.44
C LYS A 243 6.51 9.75 0.55
N GLU A 244 7.70 9.94 1.14
CA GLU A 244 8.04 10.91 2.20
C GLU A 244 7.46 12.33 1.97
N LYS A 245 7.33 12.77 0.71
CA LYS A 245 6.79 14.11 0.39
C LYS A 245 5.26 14.21 0.33
N ARG A 246 4.52 13.11 0.46
CA ARG A 246 3.07 13.07 0.26
C ARG A 246 2.30 12.95 1.58
N PHE A 247 2.90 12.47 2.66
CA PHE A 247 2.17 12.11 3.89
C PHE A 247 1.64 13.31 4.70
N ASP A 248 2.44 14.38 4.89
CA ASP A 248 1.97 15.61 5.54
C ASP A 248 0.81 16.24 4.75
N GLU A 249 0.95 16.33 3.41
CA GLU A 249 -0.13 16.82 2.55
C GLU A 249 -1.37 15.91 2.61
N TYR A 250 -1.18 14.59 2.64
CA TYR A 250 -2.24 13.59 2.73
C TYR A 250 -3.01 13.67 4.06
N LEU A 251 -2.32 13.74 5.20
CA LEU A 251 -2.97 13.90 6.51
C LEU A 251 -3.83 15.17 6.57
N LYS A 252 -3.39 16.24 5.89
CA LYS A 252 -4.08 17.54 5.83
C LYS A 252 -5.16 17.61 4.76
N GLU A 253 -5.23 16.65 3.84
CA GLU A 253 -6.14 16.68 2.70
C GLU A 253 -7.61 16.67 3.17
N CYS A 254 -7.94 15.78 4.10
CA CYS A 254 -9.29 15.61 4.61
C CYS A 254 -9.36 15.35 6.13
N PRO A 255 -10.51 15.63 6.77
CA PRO A 255 -10.73 15.26 8.16
C PRO A 255 -10.77 13.74 8.35
N TRP A 256 -10.20 13.30 9.47
CA TRP A 256 -10.08 11.90 9.88
C TRP A 256 -11.07 11.56 10.98
N PHE A 257 -11.73 10.41 10.88
CA PHE A 257 -12.67 9.92 11.89
C PHE A 257 -12.10 8.67 12.54
N VAL A 258 -12.14 8.64 13.88
CA VAL A 258 -11.71 7.47 14.64
C VAL A 258 -12.66 6.31 14.39
N ARG A 259 -12.11 5.17 13.98
CA ARG A 259 -12.81 3.90 13.77
C ARG A 259 -12.46 2.90 14.85
N ILE A 260 -11.19 2.82 15.22
CA ILE A 260 -10.71 2.02 16.34
C ILE A 260 -9.77 2.87 17.18
N ALA A 261 -9.89 2.75 18.50
CA ALA A 261 -8.92 3.27 19.44
C ALA A 261 -8.75 2.26 20.58
N GLU A 262 -7.59 1.64 20.67
CA GLU A 262 -7.23 0.69 21.71
C GLU A 262 -6.03 1.21 22.49
N ARG A 263 -6.14 1.16 23.81
CA ARG A 263 -5.10 1.67 24.71
C ARG A 263 -4.87 0.73 25.88
N ASN A 264 -3.67 0.16 25.97
CA ASN A 264 -3.27 -0.80 27.01
C ASN A 264 -4.30 -1.94 27.18
N ASP A 265 -4.57 -2.68 26.09
CA ASP A 265 -5.52 -3.80 26.03
C ASP A 265 -6.97 -3.44 26.41
N MET A 266 -7.34 -2.16 26.32
CA MET A 266 -8.72 -1.70 26.54
C MET A 266 -9.25 -1.01 25.30
N ASP A 267 -10.41 -1.46 24.85
CA ASP A 267 -11.17 -0.79 23.81
C ASP A 267 -11.67 0.58 24.32
N ARG A 268 -11.18 1.62 23.66
CA ARG A 268 -11.55 3.03 23.85
C ARG A 268 -12.44 3.54 22.73
N THR A 269 -12.67 2.75 21.68
CA THR A 269 -13.44 3.13 20.50
C THR A 269 -14.80 3.77 20.84
N PRO A 270 -15.62 3.24 21.78
CA PRO A 270 -16.91 3.84 22.11
C PRO A 270 -16.82 5.27 22.67
N GLN A 271 -15.66 5.65 23.22
CA GLN A 271 -15.44 6.97 23.79
C GLN A 271 -15.06 8.02 22.74
N TYR A 272 -14.53 7.58 21.60
CA TYR A 272 -14.06 8.43 20.49
C TYR A 272 -14.91 8.30 19.22
N GLU A 273 -16.00 7.56 19.28
CA GLU A 273 -17.01 7.51 18.23
C GLU A 273 -17.43 8.94 17.81
N ASN A 274 -17.40 9.21 16.51
CA ASN A 274 -17.68 10.51 15.88
C ASN A 274 -16.70 11.64 16.21
N TYR A 275 -15.53 11.35 16.79
CA TYR A 275 -14.47 12.34 16.89
C TYR A 275 -13.84 12.56 15.52
N LYS A 276 -13.69 13.84 15.16
CA LYS A 276 -13.16 14.25 13.87
C LYS A 276 -11.88 15.04 14.06
N PHE A 277 -10.77 14.46 13.63
CA PHE A 277 -9.44 15.05 13.62
C PHE A 277 -9.24 15.81 12.32
N THR A 278 -8.58 16.96 12.37
CA THR A 278 -8.27 17.79 11.21
C THR A 278 -6.86 18.31 11.40
N PHE A 279 -5.91 17.71 10.67
CA PHE A 279 -4.52 18.13 10.68
C PHE A 279 -4.37 19.42 9.86
N LEU A 280 -3.58 20.35 10.37
CA LEU A 280 -3.38 21.69 9.82
C LEU A 280 -1.88 21.99 9.72
N ASP A 281 -1.55 23.02 8.94
CA ASP A 281 -0.20 23.57 8.89
C ASP A 281 0.30 24.06 10.27
N GLU A 282 1.61 24.23 10.37
CA GLU A 282 2.31 24.60 11.61
C GLU A 282 2.09 23.58 12.74
N GLU A 283 2.09 22.27 12.43
CA GLU A 283 2.08 21.18 13.42
C GLU A 283 0.85 21.23 14.36
N LYS A 284 -0.30 21.71 13.86
CA LYS A 284 -1.54 21.84 14.65
C LYS A 284 -2.59 20.83 14.20
N VAL A 285 -3.31 20.27 15.15
CA VAL A 285 -4.46 19.39 14.89
C VAL A 285 -5.68 19.87 15.68
N GLU A 286 -6.80 20.04 14.97
CA GLU A 286 -8.10 20.37 15.55
C GLU A 286 -8.94 19.09 15.67
N VAL A 287 -9.50 18.83 16.84
CA VAL A 287 -10.39 17.69 17.07
C VAL A 287 -11.77 18.20 17.45
N LYS A 288 -12.77 17.83 16.67
CA LYS A 288 -14.17 18.07 16.98
C LYS A 288 -14.76 16.83 17.63
N ASP A 289 -15.27 16.96 18.86
CA ASP A 289 -15.92 15.84 19.55
C ASP A 289 -17.37 15.61 19.09
N ARG A 290 -18.00 14.58 19.66
CA ARG A 290 -19.40 14.20 19.36
C ARG A 290 -20.44 15.29 19.66
N GLU A 291 -20.14 16.20 20.58
CA GLU A 291 -21.03 17.32 20.96
C GLU A 291 -20.73 18.59 20.12
N GLY A 292 -19.68 18.54 19.31
CA GLY A 292 -19.22 19.62 18.46
C GLY A 292 -18.28 20.60 19.15
N ASN A 293 -17.76 20.28 20.34
CA ASN A 293 -16.71 21.07 20.98
C ASN A 293 -15.40 20.89 20.21
N ILE A 294 -14.57 21.94 20.22
CA ILE A 294 -13.28 21.96 19.56
C ILE A 294 -12.17 21.82 20.61
N LEU A 295 -11.33 20.81 20.41
CA LEU A 295 -10.10 20.55 21.14
C LEU A 295 -8.93 20.80 20.19
N ASN A 296 -7.82 21.30 20.72
CA ASN A 296 -6.62 21.56 19.93
C ASN A 296 -5.47 20.71 20.46
N GLY A 297 -4.61 20.26 19.56
CA GLY A 297 -3.36 19.59 19.87
C GLY A 297 -2.27 19.96 18.88
N GLU A 298 -1.13 19.36 19.10
CA GLU A 298 0.04 19.43 18.23
C GLU A 298 0.28 18.05 17.59
N TRP A 299 0.85 18.03 16.40
CA TRP A 299 1.24 16.81 15.72
C TRP A 299 2.55 16.99 14.99
N GLU A 300 3.33 15.93 14.89
CA GLU A 300 4.62 15.89 14.19
C GLU A 300 4.72 14.57 13.43
N PHE A 301 5.36 14.62 12.27
CA PHE A 301 5.57 13.44 11.43
C PHE A 301 7.04 13.29 11.12
N GLU A 302 7.57 12.10 11.36
CA GLU A 302 8.95 11.73 11.11
C GLU A 302 9.00 10.39 10.37
N ILE A 303 9.99 10.20 9.50
CA ILE A 303 10.30 8.89 8.91
C ILE A 303 11.67 8.47 9.44
N ASP A 304 11.76 7.24 9.93
CA ASP A 304 13.02 6.60 10.30
C ASP A 304 13.31 5.38 9.44
N ASP A 305 14.46 4.75 9.64
CA ASP A 305 14.87 3.52 8.92
C ASP A 305 13.89 2.34 9.11
N ASN A 306 12.86 2.46 9.96
CA ASN A 306 11.85 1.44 10.22
C ASN A 306 10.42 1.96 9.95
N GLY A 307 10.29 2.97 9.08
CA GLY A 307 9.01 3.48 8.60
C GLY A 307 8.54 4.78 9.23
N ALA A 308 7.28 5.11 8.98
CA ALA A 308 6.70 6.39 9.30
C ALA A 308 6.13 6.47 10.74
N ILE A 309 6.33 7.62 11.39
CA ILE A 309 5.94 7.88 12.78
C ILE A 309 5.10 9.17 12.84
N LEU A 310 3.86 9.03 13.33
CA LEU A 310 2.97 10.15 13.66
C LEU A 310 2.94 10.37 15.18
N SER A 311 3.51 11.47 15.62
CA SER A 311 3.45 11.92 17.01
C SER A 311 2.28 12.88 17.20
N MET A 312 1.48 12.66 18.23
CA MET A 312 0.36 13.56 18.58
C MET A 312 0.44 13.95 20.05
N GLU A 313 0.06 15.18 20.37
CA GLU A 313 0.02 15.68 21.75
C GLU A 313 -1.21 16.55 21.98
N PHE A 314 -2.03 16.16 22.96
CA PHE A 314 -3.23 16.88 23.37
C PHE A 314 -3.26 17.09 24.89
N GLU A 315 -3.81 18.22 25.35
CA GLU A 315 -4.00 18.45 26.79
C GLU A 315 -5.01 17.47 27.42
N THR A 316 -6.03 17.06 26.65
CA THR A 316 -7.17 16.27 27.15
C THR A 316 -7.31 14.89 26.52
N LEU A 317 -6.86 14.69 25.27
CA LEU A 317 -6.99 13.43 24.54
C LEU A 317 -5.77 12.51 24.78
N VAL A 318 -5.48 12.23 26.04
CA VAL A 318 -4.27 11.52 26.48
C VAL A 318 -4.09 10.13 25.89
N ASP A 319 -5.16 9.48 25.42
CA ASP A 319 -5.06 8.18 24.77
C ASP A 319 -4.38 8.26 23.39
N PHE A 320 -4.35 9.45 22.78
CA PHE A 320 -3.65 9.73 21.51
C PHE A 320 -2.22 10.25 21.70
N ASN A 321 -1.80 10.59 22.93
CA ASN A 321 -0.49 11.18 23.21
C ASN A 321 0.62 10.11 23.20
N LEU A 322 1.04 9.70 22.01
CA LEU A 322 2.10 8.73 21.74
C LEU A 322 2.79 9.04 20.41
N GLU A 323 3.95 8.40 20.22
CA GLU A 323 4.58 8.19 18.92
C GLU A 323 3.92 6.95 18.28
N TRP A 324 3.12 7.16 17.25
CA TRP A 324 2.40 6.09 16.56
C TRP A 324 3.16 5.70 15.30
N ARG A 325 3.58 4.43 15.20
CA ARG A 325 4.07 3.90 13.93
C ARG A 325 2.89 3.69 12.99
N VAL A 326 3.01 4.19 11.78
CA VAL A 326 2.08 3.89 10.68
C VAL A 326 2.47 2.51 10.17
N TYR A 327 1.50 1.62 10.06
CA TYR A 327 1.73 0.29 9.49
C TYR A 327 0.84 -0.02 8.30
N GLU A 328 -0.05 0.90 7.93
CA GLU A 328 -0.90 0.80 6.75
C GLU A 328 -1.52 2.17 6.44
N ILE A 329 -1.59 2.51 5.15
CA ILE A 329 -2.16 3.75 4.65
C ILE A 329 -2.79 3.56 3.26
N ASP A 330 -4.00 3.01 3.25
CA ASP A 330 -4.85 3.01 2.05
C ASP A 330 -5.40 4.43 1.72
N GLU A 331 -5.97 4.64 0.52
CA GLU A 331 -6.46 5.90 -0.07
C GLU A 331 -7.34 6.73 0.87
N ARG A 332 -7.96 6.12 1.89
CA ARG A 332 -8.80 6.80 2.89
C ARG A 332 -8.66 6.25 4.29
N ARG A 333 -7.67 5.40 4.58
CA ARG A 333 -7.50 4.74 5.87
C ARG A 333 -6.09 4.98 6.37
N ILE A 334 -5.94 5.01 7.68
CA ILE A 334 -4.63 4.98 8.30
C ILE A 334 -4.72 4.09 9.53
N LYS A 335 -3.83 3.10 9.60
CA LYS A 335 -3.68 2.25 10.77
C LYS A 335 -2.36 2.58 11.48
N LEU A 336 -2.49 2.76 12.78
CA LEU A 336 -1.45 3.25 13.68
C LEU A 336 -1.25 2.25 14.82
N PHE A 337 -0.01 2.00 15.20
CA PHE A 337 0.30 1.16 16.35
C PHE A 337 1.40 1.73 17.24
N ASN A 338 1.37 1.32 18.50
CA ASN A 338 2.46 1.58 19.44
C ASN A 338 2.62 0.39 20.40
N GLY A 339 3.75 -0.29 20.31
CA GLY A 339 4.00 -1.52 21.09
C GLY A 339 3.03 -2.64 20.76
N GLU A 340 2.90 -3.61 21.67
CA GLU A 340 2.17 -4.86 21.38
C GLU A 340 0.65 -4.65 21.23
N SER A 341 0.06 -3.70 21.96
CA SER A 341 -1.41 -3.65 22.17
C SER A 341 -2.11 -2.33 21.87
N ASN A 342 -1.40 -1.25 21.51
CA ASN A 342 -2.06 0.02 21.23
C ASN A 342 -2.30 0.13 19.73
N ARG A 343 -3.53 0.42 19.34
CA ARG A 343 -3.96 0.55 17.95
C ARG A 343 -4.87 1.75 17.79
N ILE A 344 -4.70 2.49 16.70
CA ILE A 344 -5.65 3.50 16.25
C ILE A 344 -5.90 3.24 14.78
N ILE A 345 -7.17 3.23 14.39
CA ILE A 345 -7.55 3.23 12.97
C ILE A 345 -8.40 4.47 12.74
N MET A 346 -8.04 5.25 11.74
CA MET A 346 -8.82 6.40 11.31
C MET A 346 -9.16 6.29 9.82
N LYS A 347 -10.30 6.86 9.43
CA LYS A 347 -10.72 6.97 8.02
C LYS A 347 -10.98 8.41 7.62
N GLN A 348 -10.52 8.82 6.44
CA GLN A 348 -10.81 10.13 5.86
C GLN A 348 -12.28 10.22 5.43
N ILE A 349 -12.88 11.41 5.61
CA ILE A 349 -14.17 11.77 5.00
C ILE A 349 -14.07 13.18 4.42
N CYS A 350 -13.99 13.27 3.10
CA CYS A 350 -13.82 14.52 2.35
C CYS A 350 -15.16 15.23 2.06
N GLY A 351 -15.13 16.51 1.68
CA GLY A 351 -16.32 17.39 1.59
C GLY A 351 -17.44 16.99 0.62
N ASN A 352 -17.23 16.00 -0.26
CA ASN A 352 -18.30 15.37 -1.06
C ASN A 352 -18.78 14.02 -0.45
N ASP A 353 -18.01 13.44 0.46
CA ASP A 353 -18.31 12.22 1.23
C ASP A 353 -18.89 12.57 2.61
N GLN A 354 -18.99 13.86 2.97
CA GLN A 354 -19.92 14.32 4.00
C GLN A 354 -21.33 14.14 3.48
N VAL A 355 -21.78 12.89 3.52
CA VAL A 355 -23.18 12.54 3.53
C VAL A 355 -23.84 13.38 4.63
N PRO A 356 -24.67 14.39 4.30
CA PRO A 356 -25.44 15.04 5.33
C PRO A 356 -26.38 13.98 5.88
N CYS A 357 -26.24 13.66 7.16
CA CYS A 357 -27.17 12.80 7.90
C CYS A 357 -28.51 13.50 8.14
N ASP A 358 -29.04 14.16 7.11
CA ASP A 358 -30.28 14.88 7.18
C ASP A 358 -31.47 13.95 6.89
N GLU A 359 -32.66 14.47 7.19
CA GLU A 359 -33.90 13.72 7.04
C GLU A 359 -34.11 13.19 5.61
N ALA A 360 -33.62 13.92 4.60
CA ALA A 360 -33.77 13.54 3.20
C ALA A 360 -32.82 12.40 2.82
N PHE A 361 -31.56 12.46 3.27
CA PHE A 361 -30.59 11.40 3.05
C PHE A 361 -31.01 10.09 3.74
N ILE A 362 -31.33 10.13 5.03
CA ILE A 362 -31.77 8.95 5.80
C ILE A 362 -33.01 8.34 5.13
N ALA A 363 -33.94 9.19 4.69
CA ALA A 363 -35.13 8.75 3.99
C ALA A 363 -34.82 8.02 2.68
N ASP A 364 -33.96 8.61 1.84
CA ASP A 364 -33.63 8.10 0.51
C ASP A 364 -32.88 6.78 0.60
N VAL A 365 -31.79 6.75 1.37
CA VAL A 365 -30.92 5.56 1.46
C VAL A 365 -31.66 4.37 2.02
N LEU A 366 -32.31 4.49 3.19
CA LEU A 366 -33.05 3.36 3.77
C LEU A 366 -34.13 2.82 2.81
N SER A 367 -34.79 3.70 2.04
CA SER A 367 -35.85 3.28 1.11
C SER A 367 -35.35 2.54 -0.13
N ASN A 368 -34.05 2.64 -0.47
CA ASN A 368 -33.49 2.15 -1.72
C ASN A 368 -32.94 0.72 -1.64
N CYS A 369 -32.99 0.06 -0.48
CA CYS A 369 -32.35 -1.23 -0.28
C CYS A 369 -33.07 -2.16 0.72
N VAL A 370 -32.64 -3.43 0.71
CA VAL A 370 -32.88 -4.40 1.78
C VAL A 370 -31.65 -4.45 2.68
N TRP A 371 -31.88 -4.53 3.98
CA TRP A 371 -30.85 -4.37 5.00
C TRP A 371 -30.76 -5.58 5.90
N SER A 372 -29.58 -5.91 6.40
CA SER A 372 -29.42 -6.76 7.58
C SER A 372 -29.72 -5.93 8.82
N ILE A 373 -30.10 -6.59 9.91
CA ILE A 373 -30.33 -5.92 11.19
C ILE A 373 -29.62 -6.70 12.29
N GLY A 374 -28.96 -6.01 13.19
CA GLY A 374 -28.27 -6.58 14.34
C GLY A 374 -28.25 -5.63 15.52
N ASP A 375 -27.77 -6.10 16.66
CA ASP A 375 -27.55 -5.31 17.87
C ASP A 375 -26.08 -5.37 18.34
N GLY A 376 -25.21 -5.99 17.53
CA GLY A 376 -23.79 -6.19 17.82
C GLY A 376 -23.47 -7.49 18.57
N ASP A 377 -24.46 -8.29 18.97
CA ASP A 377 -24.24 -9.64 19.49
C ASP A 377 -24.31 -10.66 18.33
N PRO A 378 -23.23 -11.41 18.02
CA PRO A 378 -23.21 -12.41 16.93
C PRO A 378 -24.27 -13.50 17.08
N GLU A 379 -24.70 -13.80 18.31
CA GLU A 379 -25.71 -14.82 18.61
C GLU A 379 -27.14 -14.24 18.64
N SER A 380 -27.30 -12.94 18.34
CA SER A 380 -28.60 -12.29 18.31
C SER A 380 -29.50 -12.89 17.23
N PHE A 381 -30.78 -13.06 17.57
CA PHE A 381 -31.76 -13.54 16.60
C PHE A 381 -31.96 -12.56 15.43
N LEU A 382 -31.66 -11.27 15.66
CA LEU A 382 -31.75 -10.21 14.66
C LEU A 382 -30.88 -10.51 13.44
N ASN A 383 -29.69 -11.10 13.65
CA ASN A 383 -28.72 -11.40 12.59
C ASN A 383 -29.26 -12.39 11.54
N ASN A 384 -30.37 -13.08 11.82
CA ASN A 384 -31.06 -13.97 10.88
C ASN A 384 -32.21 -13.29 10.12
N LEU A 385 -32.42 -11.99 10.35
CA LEU A 385 -33.51 -11.23 9.75
C LEU A 385 -32.96 -10.20 8.76
N THR A 386 -33.77 -9.92 7.74
CA THR A 386 -33.55 -8.80 6.83
C THR A 386 -34.72 -7.84 6.89
N VAL A 387 -34.48 -6.55 6.72
CA VAL A 387 -35.50 -5.50 6.78
C VAL A 387 -35.50 -4.70 5.48
N ASP A 388 -36.67 -4.58 4.88
CA ASP A 388 -36.92 -3.74 3.72
C ASP A 388 -37.72 -2.51 4.18
N PHE A 389 -37.15 -1.31 3.94
CA PHE A 389 -37.72 -0.02 4.33
C PHE A 389 -38.44 0.70 3.16
N SER A 390 -38.69 0.01 2.05
CA SER A 390 -39.31 0.60 0.85
C SER A 390 -40.71 1.15 1.13
N ASP A 391 -41.08 2.20 0.39
CA ASP A 391 -42.41 2.85 0.45
C ASP A 391 -42.85 3.31 1.86
N ARG A 392 -41.89 3.60 2.75
CA ARG A 392 -42.12 3.92 4.18
C ARG A 392 -42.72 2.78 5.00
N ASN A 393 -42.70 1.57 4.47
CA ASN A 393 -43.08 0.37 5.19
C ASN A 393 -41.84 -0.29 5.81
N ILE A 394 -42.05 -1.16 6.77
CA ILE A 394 -41.03 -2.08 7.29
C ILE A 394 -41.53 -3.47 6.93
N HIS A 395 -40.79 -4.21 6.11
CA HIS A 395 -41.03 -5.63 5.86
C HIS A 395 -39.86 -6.45 6.39
N VAL A 396 -40.10 -7.20 7.47
CA VAL A 396 -39.09 -8.06 8.10
C VAL A 396 -39.21 -9.45 7.50
N ARG A 397 -38.10 -10.01 7.02
CA ARG A 397 -38.06 -11.35 6.42
C ARG A 397 -37.11 -12.28 7.17
N ASN A 398 -37.47 -13.56 7.18
CA ASN A 398 -36.61 -14.64 7.69
C ASN A 398 -35.62 -15.13 6.60
N PRO A 399 -34.69 -16.06 6.91
CA PRO A 399 -33.74 -16.58 5.93
C PRO A 399 -34.36 -17.31 4.73
N ASN A 400 -35.64 -17.71 4.83
CA ASN A 400 -36.37 -18.32 3.72
C ASN A 400 -37.05 -17.27 2.81
N GLY A 401 -36.88 -15.98 3.11
CA GLY A 401 -37.49 -14.86 2.38
C GLY A 401 -38.96 -14.59 2.73
N GLU A 402 -39.53 -15.31 3.70
CA GLU A 402 -40.91 -15.11 4.14
C GLU A 402 -41.02 -13.88 5.05
N VAL A 403 -42.06 -13.07 4.85
CA VAL A 403 -42.34 -11.92 5.71
C VAL A 403 -42.84 -12.40 7.07
N VAL A 404 -42.13 -12.03 8.13
CA VAL A 404 -42.37 -12.45 9.52
C VAL A 404 -42.77 -11.29 10.45
N ASP A 405 -42.66 -10.05 10.00
CA ASP A 405 -43.29 -8.88 10.64
C ASP A 405 -43.47 -7.75 9.62
N GLU A 406 -44.47 -6.89 9.85
CA GLU A 406 -44.74 -5.74 9.00
C GLU A 406 -45.12 -4.52 9.84
N GLY A 407 -44.63 -3.35 9.44
CA GLY A 407 -44.89 -2.09 10.11
C GLY A 407 -44.64 -0.91 9.18
N ASN A 408 -44.46 0.27 9.76
CA ASN A 408 -44.06 1.46 9.02
C ASN A 408 -43.02 2.27 9.78
N TRP A 409 -42.31 3.11 9.05
CA TRP A 409 -41.31 3.99 9.63
C TRP A 409 -41.47 5.42 9.13
N SER A 410 -40.99 6.35 9.95
CA SER A 410 -40.85 7.76 9.59
C SER A 410 -39.55 8.30 10.16
N VAL A 411 -39.01 9.33 9.53
CA VAL A 411 -37.84 10.07 10.02
C VAL A 411 -38.23 11.52 10.25
N SER A 412 -37.71 12.13 11.32
CA SER A 412 -37.79 13.57 11.54
C SER A 412 -36.45 14.05 12.09
N GLY A 413 -35.77 14.93 11.35
CA GLY A 413 -34.36 15.23 11.62
C GLY A 413 -33.51 13.96 11.54
N THR A 414 -32.87 13.60 12.66
CA THR A 414 -32.04 12.38 12.81
C THR A 414 -32.74 11.29 13.63
N THR A 415 -34.05 11.41 13.91
CA THR A 415 -34.78 10.44 14.71
C THR A 415 -35.70 9.61 13.81
N LEU A 416 -35.46 8.30 13.76
CA LEU A 416 -36.33 7.29 13.16
C LEU A 416 -37.42 6.88 14.15
N SER A 417 -38.62 6.61 13.65
CA SER A 417 -39.73 6.07 14.45
C SER A 417 -40.25 4.82 13.77
N PHE A 418 -40.17 3.67 14.45
CA PHE A 418 -40.75 2.41 14.00
C PHE A 418 -42.12 2.21 14.64
N ASN A 419 -43.13 1.92 13.83
CA ASN A 419 -44.52 1.79 14.27
C ASN A 419 -45.18 0.54 13.70
N ASP A 420 -46.27 0.13 14.36
CA ASP A 420 -47.21 -0.91 13.90
C ASP A 420 -46.63 -2.32 13.67
N LEU A 421 -45.40 -2.59 14.10
CA LEU A 421 -44.83 -3.94 14.22
C LEU A 421 -45.56 -4.74 15.31
N SER A 422 -45.78 -6.03 15.12
CA SER A 422 -46.59 -6.81 16.07
C SER A 422 -46.12 -8.25 16.30
N MET A 423 -45.06 -8.67 15.60
CA MET A 423 -44.51 -10.02 15.67
C MET A 423 -43.04 -9.96 16.08
N GLU A 424 -42.12 -10.38 15.20
CA GLU A 424 -40.69 -10.56 15.53
C GLU A 424 -40.01 -9.28 16.02
N LEU A 425 -40.39 -8.11 15.49
CA LEU A 425 -39.80 -6.83 15.89
C LEU A 425 -40.73 -5.95 16.76
N ALA A 426 -41.77 -6.52 17.36
CA ALA A 426 -42.72 -5.76 18.19
C ALA A 426 -42.04 -4.97 19.35
N ASN A 427 -40.94 -5.47 19.90
CA ASN A 427 -40.18 -4.82 20.98
C ASN A 427 -39.28 -3.67 20.51
N TYR A 428 -39.12 -3.50 19.19
CA TYR A 428 -38.30 -2.46 18.57
C TYR A 428 -39.14 -1.27 18.08
N ILE A 429 -40.46 -1.28 18.32
CA ILE A 429 -41.30 -0.09 18.18
C ILE A 429 -40.76 1.02 19.08
N GLY A 430 -40.68 2.23 18.54
CA GLY A 430 -40.25 3.41 19.27
C GLY A 430 -39.44 4.37 18.43
N GLN A 431 -38.87 5.35 19.13
CA GLN A 431 -37.97 6.34 18.54
C GLN A 431 -36.53 5.88 18.69
N TRP A 432 -35.76 6.10 17.63
CA TRP A 432 -34.39 5.69 17.47
C TRP A 432 -33.59 6.85 16.92
N ASP A 433 -32.61 7.32 17.68
CA ASP A 433 -31.71 8.37 17.22
C ASP A 433 -30.62 7.75 16.33
N VAL A 434 -30.45 8.30 15.14
CA VAL A 434 -29.38 7.93 14.21
C VAL A 434 -28.08 8.51 14.77
N VAL A 435 -27.21 7.64 15.27
CA VAL A 435 -25.89 8.00 15.83
C VAL A 435 -24.74 7.76 14.85
N GLU A 436 -25.00 6.97 13.81
CA GLU A 436 -24.14 6.79 12.64
C GLU A 436 -25.01 6.61 11.40
N CYS A 437 -24.58 7.18 10.27
CA CYS A 437 -25.23 6.98 8.98
C CYS A 437 -24.21 7.06 7.86
N GLY A 438 -24.47 6.28 6.82
CA GLY A 438 -23.73 6.25 5.58
C GLY A 438 -24.56 5.50 4.54
N GLU A 439 -24.04 5.41 3.31
CA GLU A 439 -24.73 4.70 2.24
C GLU A 439 -24.85 3.19 2.52
N GLN A 440 -23.88 2.64 3.26
CA GLN A 440 -23.77 1.20 3.54
C GLN A 440 -24.27 0.79 4.93
N ARG A 441 -24.37 1.74 5.89
CA ARG A 441 -24.60 1.40 7.29
C ARG A 441 -25.28 2.50 8.08
N PHE A 442 -26.18 2.12 8.98
CA PHE A 442 -26.76 2.98 10.01
C PHE A 442 -26.59 2.35 11.38
N LYS A 443 -26.28 3.18 12.37
CA LYS A 443 -26.32 2.82 13.79
C LYS A 443 -27.36 3.68 14.49
N LEU A 444 -28.30 3.00 15.13
CA LEU A 444 -29.43 3.61 15.81
C LEU A 444 -29.31 3.38 17.31
N LYS A 445 -29.71 4.36 18.12
CA LYS A 445 -29.67 4.29 19.58
C LYS A 445 -31.02 4.69 20.17
N ARG A 446 -31.46 4.01 21.24
CA ARG A 446 -32.60 4.45 22.07
C ARG A 446 -32.21 4.63 23.54
N ASP A 447 -33.04 5.34 24.30
CA ASP A 447 -32.81 5.85 25.67
C ASP A 447 -32.21 4.85 26.71
N ASN A 448 -32.31 3.54 26.48
CA ASN A 448 -31.77 2.50 27.38
C ASN A 448 -30.37 1.99 26.97
N GLU A 449 -29.64 2.71 26.13
CA GLU A 449 -28.35 2.28 25.53
C GLU A 449 -28.45 1.02 24.66
N GLU A 450 -29.65 0.73 24.16
CA GLU A 450 -29.85 -0.32 23.18
C GLU A 450 -29.56 0.23 21.78
N TYR A 451 -28.85 -0.57 21.00
CA TYR A 451 -28.41 -0.22 19.67
C TYR A 451 -29.06 -1.14 18.63
N LEU A 452 -29.31 -0.58 17.46
CA LEU A 452 -29.55 -1.35 16.24
C LEU A 452 -28.49 -0.96 15.21
N ILE A 453 -27.91 -1.95 14.58
CA ILE A 453 -27.01 -1.82 13.44
C ILE A 453 -27.78 -2.31 12.22
N ILE A 454 -27.78 -1.50 11.17
CA ILE A 454 -28.48 -1.78 9.92
C ILE A 454 -27.47 -1.67 8.79
N GLU A 455 -27.19 -2.77 8.07
CA GLU A 455 -26.16 -2.82 7.04
C GLU A 455 -26.76 -3.22 5.68
N LYS A 456 -26.28 -2.59 4.61
CA LYS A 456 -26.84 -2.71 3.26
C LYS A 456 -26.56 -4.11 2.71
N ILE A 457 -27.55 -4.77 2.10
CA ILE A 457 -27.37 -6.08 1.46
C ILE A 457 -27.35 -5.99 -0.07
N CYS A 458 -27.96 -4.95 -0.66
CA CYS A 458 -28.07 -4.84 -2.11
C CYS A 458 -26.85 -4.16 -2.73
N GLU A 459 -26.44 -4.66 -3.91
CA GLU A 459 -25.41 -4.07 -4.79
C GLU A 459 -25.63 -2.56 -5.00
#